data_AF-A0A5J4VRF7-F1
#
_entry.id   AF-A0A5J4VRF7-F1
#
_cell.length_a   1.000
_cell.length_b   1.000
_cell.length_c   1.000
_cell.angle_alpha   90.00
_cell.angle_beta   90.00
_cell.angle_gamma   90.00
#
_symmetry.space_group_name_H-M   'P 1'
#
loop_
_entity.id
_entity.type
_entity.pdbx_description
1 polymer ?
#
loop_
_entity_poly.entity_id
_entity_poly.type
_entity_poly.pdbx_seq_one_letter_code
_entity_poly.pdbx_strand_id
1 'polypeptide(L)'
;TQYPDSKLVTNYVLNAGSSTSFAGVTCGAVQINPNDHDYNEGLRISRSAVGNYSGIFLGCDSSSTSGTIPYQWCIVNTPTGELRIGVDDQILQSNKGLMISADGNTLTFNGRTL
;
A
#
# COMPACT_ATOMS: atom_id res chain seq x y z
N THR A 1 -47.39 -4.19 9.27
CA THR A 1 -46.35 -3.30 8.68
C THR A 1 -45.94 -3.88 7.34
N GLN A 2 -45.70 -3.16 6.23
CA GLN A 2 -46.24 -1.96 5.55
C GLN A 2 -45.57 -1.88 4.14
N TYR A 3 -44.63 -2.75 3.79
CA TYR A 3 -43.86 -2.59 2.57
C TYR A 3 -43.94 -3.86 1.70
N PRO A 4 -44.99 -4.01 0.86
CA PRO A 4 -45.14 -5.17 -0.01
C PRO A 4 -44.14 -5.16 -1.17
N ASP A 5 -43.65 -3.97 -1.56
CA ASP A 5 -42.78 -3.79 -2.74
C ASP A 5 -41.32 -3.38 -2.41
N SER A 6 -40.80 -3.60 -1.18
CA SER A 6 -39.42 -3.15 -0.83
C SER A 6 -38.30 -4.11 -1.28
N LYS A 7 -37.11 -3.56 -1.54
CA LYS A 7 -35.88 -4.29 -1.94
C LYS A 7 -34.74 -4.08 -0.92
N LEU A 8 -33.92 -5.12 -0.65
CA LEU A 8 -32.77 -5.12 0.29
C LEU A 8 -31.47 -4.53 -0.32
N VAL A 9 -30.66 -3.83 0.49
CA VAL A 9 -29.33 -3.28 0.12
C VAL A 9 -28.23 -4.33 0.29
N THR A 10 -27.28 -4.42 -0.66
CA THR A 10 -26.24 -5.48 -0.68
C THR A 10 -24.79 -5.00 -0.70
N ASN A 11 -24.50 -3.72 -0.96
CA ASN A 11 -23.14 -3.16 -1.04
C ASN A 11 -23.08 -1.71 -0.51
N TYR A 12 -21.94 -1.33 0.06
CA TYR A 12 -21.79 -0.10 0.82
C TYR A 12 -20.36 0.50 0.62
N VAL A 13 -20.25 1.80 0.33
CA VAL A 13 -18.97 2.51 0.05
C VAL A 13 -18.59 3.43 1.23
N LEU A 14 -17.40 3.21 1.80
CA LEU A 14 -16.90 3.95 2.98
C LEU A 14 -15.94 5.07 2.57
N ASN A 15 -16.38 6.33 2.69
CA ASN A 15 -15.50 7.49 2.60
C ASN A 15 -14.88 7.79 3.97
N ALA A 16 -13.84 7.04 4.34
CA ALA A 16 -13.05 7.28 5.55
C ALA A 16 -11.93 8.30 5.26
N GLY A 17 -11.75 9.30 6.12
CA GLY A 17 -10.58 10.21 6.05
C GLY A 17 -10.82 11.72 6.08
N SER A 18 -12.04 12.21 6.35
CA SER A 18 -12.27 13.63 6.70
C SER A 18 -12.84 13.76 8.11
N SER A 19 -12.70 14.93 8.76
CA SER A 19 -13.24 15.18 10.10
C SER A 19 -14.77 15.26 10.16
N THR A 20 -15.45 15.25 9.00
CA THR A 20 -16.91 15.46 8.89
C THR A 20 -17.66 14.36 8.14
N SER A 21 -16.97 13.34 7.62
CA SER A 21 -17.62 12.21 6.94
C SER A 21 -17.57 10.95 7.83
N PHE A 22 -18.69 10.62 8.47
CA PHE A 22 -18.93 9.29 9.05
C PHE A 22 -19.81 8.49 8.09
N ALA A 23 -19.32 7.36 7.62
CA ALA A 23 -20.05 6.50 6.70
C ALA A 23 -20.68 5.34 7.49
N GLY A 24 -22.01 5.30 7.61
CA GLY A 24 -22.77 4.19 8.21
C GLY A 24 -23.27 3.20 7.15
N VAL A 25 -22.41 2.26 6.73
CA VAL A 25 -22.51 1.51 5.46
C VAL A 25 -22.13 0.02 5.79
N THR A 26 -22.95 -0.99 5.44
CA THR A 26 -22.80 -2.45 5.77
C THR A 26 -22.42 -3.37 4.57
N CYS A 27 -21.18 -3.36 4.06
CA CYS A 27 -20.75 -4.01 2.80
C CYS A 27 -20.42 -5.54 2.83
N GLY A 28 -20.35 -6.18 1.64
CA GLY A 28 -19.70 -7.48 1.36
C GLY A 28 -18.20 -7.37 1.02
N ALA A 29 -17.55 -8.41 0.45
CA ALA A 29 -16.07 -8.56 0.41
C ALA A 29 -15.28 -7.28 0.04
N VAL A 30 -14.52 -6.75 1.01
CA VAL A 30 -13.48 -5.75 0.79
C VAL A 30 -12.20 -6.32 1.35
N GLN A 31 -11.40 -6.93 0.49
CA GLN A 31 -10.13 -7.53 0.87
C GLN A 31 -9.02 -6.49 0.74
N ILE A 32 -8.58 -6.05 1.92
CA ILE A 32 -7.31 -5.42 2.27
C ILE A 32 -6.94 -6.08 3.61
N ASN A 33 -5.90 -6.91 3.65
CA ASN A 33 -5.64 -7.95 4.67
C ASN A 33 -6.76 -9.01 4.78
N PRO A 34 -7.03 -9.83 3.74
CA PRO A 34 -8.07 -10.86 3.86
C PRO A 34 -7.71 -11.92 4.90
N ASN A 35 -8.71 -12.61 5.43
CA ASN A 35 -8.58 -13.47 6.60
C ASN A 35 -8.46 -14.96 6.27
N ASP A 36 -8.46 -15.33 4.98
CA ASP A 36 -8.60 -16.73 4.57
C ASP A 36 -7.33 -17.26 3.92
N HIS A 37 -6.41 -17.70 4.78
CA HIS A 37 -5.25 -18.57 4.54
C HIS A 37 -4.20 -18.09 3.51
N ASP A 38 -4.58 -17.83 2.25
CA ASP A 38 -3.72 -17.38 1.15
C ASP A 38 -4.05 -15.94 0.74
N TYR A 39 -3.03 -15.17 0.36
CA TYR A 39 -3.16 -13.75 -0.06
C TYR A 39 -3.72 -12.80 1.01
N ASN A 40 -3.58 -13.18 2.30
CA ASN A 40 -4.03 -12.44 3.49
C ASN A 40 -3.21 -11.19 3.81
N GLU A 41 -2.22 -10.88 2.99
CA GLU A 41 -1.35 -9.74 3.15
C GLU A 41 -1.91 -8.52 2.39
N GLY A 42 -1.99 -7.38 3.06
CA GLY A 42 -2.72 -6.22 2.58
C GLY A 42 -1.87 -5.11 2.01
N LEU A 43 -2.43 -3.91 2.07
CA LEU A 43 -1.86 -2.69 1.50
C LEU A 43 -1.56 -1.70 2.61
N ARG A 44 -0.34 -1.13 2.60
CA ARG A 44 0.02 -0.01 3.48
C ARG A 44 0.45 1.19 2.64
N ILE A 45 -0.13 2.36 2.94
CA ILE A 45 0.32 3.65 2.43
C ILE A 45 0.77 4.45 3.64
N SER A 46 2.07 4.73 3.73
CA SER A 46 2.62 5.33 4.95
C SER A 46 3.87 6.14 4.67
N ARG A 47 4.21 7.02 5.62
CA ARG A 47 5.50 7.69 5.71
C ARG A 47 6.23 7.21 6.95
N SER A 48 7.46 6.77 6.79
CA SER A 48 8.32 6.37 7.89
C SER A 48 8.73 7.57 8.73
N ALA A 49 8.53 7.46 10.05
CA ALA A 49 9.11 8.39 11.02
C ALA A 49 10.63 8.25 11.11
N VAL A 50 11.17 7.09 10.69
CA VAL A 50 12.61 6.79 10.68
C VAL A 50 13.10 6.82 9.24
N GLY A 51 13.96 7.77 8.93
CA GLY A 51 14.54 7.87 7.59
C GLY A 51 13.56 8.35 6.52
N ASN A 52 12.39 8.91 6.85
CA ASN A 52 11.59 9.78 5.96
C ASN A 52 11.13 9.22 4.59
N TYR A 53 11.20 7.90 4.38
CA TYR A 53 10.63 7.24 3.21
C TYR A 53 9.11 7.38 3.23
N SER A 54 8.48 7.58 2.09
CA SER A 54 7.01 7.43 1.97
C SER A 54 6.71 6.47 0.84
N GLY A 55 5.67 5.67 0.97
CA GLY A 55 5.44 4.66 -0.05
C GLY A 55 4.21 3.80 0.14
N ILE A 56 4.05 2.95 -0.86
CA ILE A 56 3.01 1.96 -1.04
C ILE A 56 3.67 0.58 -0.90
N PHE A 57 3.14 -0.24 -0.01
CA PHE A 57 3.65 -1.57 0.31
C PHE A 57 2.54 -2.58 0.06
N LEU A 58 2.81 -3.58 -0.78
CA LEU A 58 1.87 -4.59 -1.27
C LEU A 58 2.28 -5.96 -0.73
N GLY A 59 1.35 -6.67 -0.10
CA GLY A 59 1.71 -7.87 0.65
C GLY A 59 2.28 -7.49 2.02
N CYS A 60 1.56 -6.61 2.74
CA CYS A 60 1.88 -6.32 4.14
C CYS A 60 1.43 -7.45 5.05
N ASP A 61 2.35 -7.93 5.88
CA ASP A 61 2.01 -8.78 7.02
C ASP A 61 0.87 -8.12 7.82
N SER A 62 -0.23 -8.85 7.95
CA SER A 62 -1.42 -8.41 8.67
C SER A 62 -1.15 -8.20 10.17
N SER A 63 -0.10 -8.82 10.71
CA SER A 63 0.36 -8.70 12.09
C SER A 63 1.38 -7.59 12.32
N SER A 64 1.90 -6.97 11.25
CA SER A 64 2.88 -5.89 11.35
C SER A 64 2.34 -4.56 10.81
N THR A 65 2.59 -3.50 11.58
CA THR A 65 2.31 -2.12 11.17
C THR A 65 3.54 -1.40 10.63
N SER A 66 4.72 -2.06 10.64
CA SER A 66 6.00 -1.43 10.28
C SER A 66 6.93 -2.38 9.54
N GLY A 67 8.01 -1.84 8.98
CA GLY A 67 9.01 -2.60 8.22
C GLY A 67 8.48 -3.22 6.92
N THR A 68 9.38 -3.93 6.24
CA THR A 68 9.11 -4.77 5.08
C THR A 68 9.33 -6.23 5.47
N ILE A 69 8.66 -7.16 4.78
CA ILE A 69 8.84 -8.61 4.94
C ILE A 69 9.45 -9.19 3.66
N PRO A 70 9.96 -10.43 3.68
CA PRO A 70 10.41 -11.11 2.46
C PRO A 70 9.31 -11.21 1.40
N TYR A 71 9.71 -11.02 0.14
CA TYR A 71 8.91 -10.96 -1.08
C TYR A 71 7.83 -9.86 -1.17
N GLN A 72 7.80 -8.89 -0.26
CA GLN A 72 6.89 -7.74 -0.28
C GLN A 72 7.26 -6.72 -1.37
N TRP A 73 6.30 -6.37 -2.21
CA TRP A 73 6.51 -5.34 -3.22
C TRP A 73 6.37 -3.94 -2.62
N CYS A 74 7.36 -3.09 -2.89
CA CYS A 74 7.47 -1.76 -2.34
C CYS A 74 7.66 -0.73 -3.46
N ILE A 75 6.90 0.37 -3.39
CA ILE A 75 7.09 1.56 -4.21
C ILE A 75 7.28 2.73 -3.25
N VAL A 76 8.48 3.31 -3.22
CA VAL A 76 8.82 4.34 -2.24
C VAL A 76 9.52 5.54 -2.86
N ASN A 77 9.28 6.72 -2.31
CA ASN A 77 10.19 7.83 -2.45
C ASN A 77 11.17 7.83 -1.26
N THR A 78 12.41 8.21 -1.53
CA THR A 78 13.43 8.37 -0.49
C THR A 78 13.44 9.81 0.04
N PRO A 79 14.14 10.08 1.16
CA PRO A 79 14.33 11.44 1.66
C PRO A 79 15.16 12.33 0.73
N THR A 80 16.01 11.71 -0.08
CA THR A 80 16.87 12.39 -1.05
C THR A 80 16.17 12.60 -2.38
N GLY A 81 14.96 12.03 -2.57
CA GLY A 81 14.09 12.31 -3.70
C GLY A 81 14.09 11.23 -4.79
N GLU A 82 14.79 10.11 -4.62
CA GLU A 82 14.70 9.02 -5.59
C GLU A 82 13.35 8.30 -5.50
N LEU A 83 12.83 7.87 -6.65
CA LEU A 83 11.74 6.89 -6.70
C LEU A 83 12.36 5.50 -6.82
N ARG A 84 11.96 4.58 -5.94
CA ARG A 84 12.43 3.19 -5.92
C ARG A 84 11.25 2.23 -6.00
N ILE A 85 11.39 1.20 -6.83
CA ILE A 85 10.49 0.05 -6.89
C ILE A 85 11.34 -1.20 -6.68
N GLY A 86 11.02 -1.97 -5.65
CA GLY A 86 11.77 -3.16 -5.32
C GLY A 86 10.98 -4.10 -4.44
N VAL A 87 11.61 -5.21 -4.07
CA VAL A 87 11.08 -6.13 -3.07
C VAL A 87 11.83 -5.97 -1.76
N ASP A 88 11.12 -6.04 -0.64
CA ASP A 88 11.69 -6.18 0.71
C ASP A 88 12.57 -4.99 1.09
N ASP A 89 13.81 -5.25 1.49
CA ASP A 89 14.80 -4.27 1.86
C ASP A 89 15.55 -3.69 0.64
N GLN A 90 15.26 -4.12 -0.60
CA GLN A 90 15.90 -3.58 -1.80
C GLN A 90 15.70 -2.07 -1.91
N ILE A 91 14.56 -1.55 -1.43
CA ILE A 91 14.29 -0.11 -1.38
C ILE A 91 15.32 0.67 -0.53
N LEU A 92 16.04 0.00 0.37
CA LEU A 92 17.10 0.59 1.21
C LEU A 92 18.49 0.45 0.59
N GLN A 93 18.63 -0.26 -0.52
CA GLN A 93 19.91 -0.58 -1.16
C GLN A 93 20.10 0.22 -2.45
N SER A 94 21.30 0.77 -2.68
CA SER A 94 21.59 1.70 -3.78
C SER A 94 21.59 1.07 -5.18
N ASN A 95 21.66 -0.27 -5.27
CA ASN A 95 21.88 -1.00 -6.53
C ASN A 95 20.90 -2.18 -6.70
N LYS A 96 19.68 -2.06 -6.16
CA LYS A 96 18.64 -3.08 -6.28
C LYS A 96 17.34 -2.47 -6.77
N GLY A 97 16.53 -3.31 -7.43
CA GLY A 97 15.25 -2.90 -7.97
C GLY A 97 15.41 -1.87 -9.09
N LEU A 98 14.31 -1.16 -9.36
CA LEU A 98 14.25 -0.02 -10.27
C LEU A 98 14.43 1.27 -9.45
N MET A 99 15.31 2.16 -9.91
CA MET A 99 15.50 3.46 -9.27
C MET A 99 15.55 4.58 -10.32
N ILE A 100 14.82 5.66 -10.05
CA ILE A 100 14.95 6.93 -10.75
C ILE A 100 15.65 7.91 -9.82
N SER A 101 16.72 8.55 -10.28
CA SER A 101 17.45 9.56 -9.51
C SER A 101 16.56 10.75 -9.14
N ALA A 102 16.92 11.47 -8.07
CA ALA A 102 16.14 12.61 -7.58
C ALA A 102 16.00 13.74 -8.62
N ASP A 103 16.97 13.88 -9.52
CA ASP A 103 16.94 14.83 -10.63
C ASP A 103 16.21 14.31 -11.87
N GLY A 104 15.77 13.04 -11.86
CA GLY A 104 15.07 12.39 -12.97
C GLY A 104 15.94 12.02 -14.18
N ASN A 105 17.26 12.26 -14.14
CA ASN A 105 18.14 12.06 -15.29
C ASN A 105 18.65 10.63 -15.46
N THR A 106 18.62 9.83 -14.40
CA THR A 106 19.19 8.48 -14.39
C THR A 106 18.12 7.47 -14.00
N LEU A 107 17.85 6.52 -14.89
CA LEU A 107 17.11 5.30 -14.60
C LEU A 107 18.11 4.16 -14.39
N THR A 108 17.99 3.42 -13.29
CA THR A 108 18.80 2.22 -13.06
C THR A 108 17.94 1.00 -12.75
N PHE A 109 18.40 -0.18 -13.17
CA PHE A 109 17.86 -1.46 -12.75
C PHE A 109 18.97 -2.38 -12.26
N ASN A 110 18.91 -2.76 -10.97
CA ASN A 110 19.94 -3.58 -10.32
C ASN A 110 21.38 -3.06 -10.55
N GLY A 111 21.56 -1.73 -10.42
CA GLY A 111 22.85 -1.05 -10.59
C GLY A 111 23.28 -0.79 -12.03
N ARG A 112 22.48 -1.17 -13.04
CA ARG A 112 22.74 -0.85 -14.45
C ARG A 112 21.97 0.40 -14.86
N THR A 113 22.65 1.40 -15.42
CA THR A 113 22.01 2.55 -16.07
C THR A 113 21.33 2.12 -17.36
N LEU A 114 20.10 2.57 -17.59
CA LEU A 114 19.28 2.27 -18.76
C LEU A 114 19.13 3.48 -19.69
#